data_AF-A0A830HWJ9-F1
#
_entry.id   AF-A0A830HWJ9-F1
#
_cell.length_a   1.000
_cell.length_b   1.000
_cell.length_c   1.000
_cell.angle_alpha   90.00
_cell.angle_beta   90.00
_cell.angle_gamma   90.00
#
_symmetry.space_group_name_H-M   'P 1'
#
loop_
_entity.id
_entity.type
_entity.pdbx_description
1 polymer ?
#
loop_
_entity_poly.entity_id
_entity_poly.type
_entity_poly.pdbx_seq_one_letter_code
_entity_poly.pdbx_strand_id
1 'polypeptide(L)'
;MAKLAHLALLVPPLLDNVLSVLDFAESKRPFETSSAARIQALFRAHKIRKGLRSLLRATVHVQRLWRGYLGRRRFDTYRAHADEALRKVYFTAAATEIQRIYRGHLSRVHIHSFYARKAYLQAVASRSDDVNRANESTLHEQLVKLEHEQAAAATAAFRKTIQGMHHLVSTHSCAGIYNSPFSAVVGGKPSVAGRPLEDHLRETTKDAKGAHKPVIQRSTNSLGSTKMTIRASEPYLDERDRRMRTEQASSALRMSKSPFFTAVKQRPVSRQPTLNASEPFHGAFSAADRRREEKAMRAGEEFVEPEQLEVDFSNAPSNFHTAIKRQHLFEETLV
;
A
#
# COMPACT_ATOMS: atom_id res chain seq x y z
N MET A 1 119.05 86.17 18.08
CA MET A 1 119.31 85.84 16.66
C MET A 1 119.38 84.33 16.39
N ALA A 2 120.15 83.52 17.14
CA ALA A 2 120.32 82.08 16.86
C ALA A 2 119.03 81.22 16.91
N LYS A 3 118.12 81.46 17.87
CA LYS A 3 116.83 80.73 17.95
C LYS A 3 115.89 81.03 16.77
N LEU A 4 115.89 82.28 16.27
CA LEU A 4 115.08 82.68 15.12
C LEU A 4 115.62 82.07 13.82
N ALA A 5 116.95 81.97 13.68
CA ALA A 5 117.57 81.28 12.54
C ALA A 5 117.31 79.77 12.54
N HIS A 6 117.36 79.12 13.71
CA HIS A 6 117.00 77.70 13.85
C HIS A 6 115.53 77.43 13.53
N LEU A 7 114.62 78.30 13.99
CA LEU A 7 113.19 78.21 13.64
C LEU A 7 112.97 78.45 12.14
N ALA A 8 113.66 79.41 11.53
CA ALA A 8 113.58 79.64 10.08
C ALA A 8 114.08 78.44 9.24
N LEU A 9 114.99 77.63 9.78
CA LEU A 9 115.49 76.42 9.13
C LEU A 9 114.58 75.19 9.36
N LEU A 10 113.88 75.12 10.50
CA LEU A 10 113.02 74.00 10.89
C LEU A 10 111.58 74.12 10.37
N VAL A 11 111.08 75.34 10.20
CA VAL A 11 109.70 75.61 9.75
C VAL A 11 109.42 75.10 8.33
N PRO A 12 110.29 75.32 7.32
CA PRO A 12 110.04 74.81 5.96
C PRO A 12 109.88 73.28 5.86
N PRO A 13 110.77 72.43 6.40
CA PRO A 13 110.59 70.98 6.32
C PRO A 13 109.41 70.47 7.16
N LEU A 14 109.05 71.17 8.26
CA LEU A 14 107.82 70.84 8.99
C LEU A 14 106.57 71.18 8.18
N LEU A 15 106.57 72.32 7.50
CA LEU A 15 105.47 72.74 6.63
C LEU A 15 105.30 71.76 5.46
N ASP A 16 106.39 71.34 4.81
CA ASP A 16 106.36 70.36 3.72
C ASP A 16 105.86 68.98 4.20
N ASN A 17 106.22 68.56 5.41
CA ASN A 17 105.68 67.33 6.01
C ASN A 17 104.16 67.45 6.29
N VAL A 18 103.69 68.60 6.79
CA VAL A 18 102.25 68.82 7.02
C VAL A 18 101.50 68.86 5.69
N LEU A 19 102.01 69.57 4.69
CA LEU A 19 101.38 69.66 3.37
C LEU A 19 101.35 68.30 2.68
N SER A 20 102.43 67.51 2.73
CA SER A 20 102.46 66.16 2.14
C SER A 20 101.49 65.19 2.82
N VAL A 21 101.31 65.29 4.14
CA VAL A 21 100.29 64.51 4.87
C VAL A 21 98.88 64.94 4.46
N LEU A 22 98.64 66.24 4.25
CA LEU A 22 97.35 66.75 3.78
C LEU A 22 97.07 66.29 2.34
N ASP A 23 98.04 66.41 1.43
CA ASP A 23 97.92 65.95 0.04
C ASP A 23 97.66 64.44 -0.02
N PHE A 24 98.34 63.66 0.82
CA PHE A 24 98.08 62.23 0.94
C PHE A 24 96.64 61.96 1.43
N ALA A 25 96.18 62.67 2.46
CA ALA A 25 94.80 62.53 2.96
C ALA A 25 93.76 62.93 1.90
N GLU A 26 93.99 64.01 1.16
CA GLU A 26 93.12 64.42 0.05
C GLU A 26 93.09 63.39 -1.08
N SER A 27 94.24 62.76 -1.39
CA SER A 27 94.31 61.68 -2.39
C SER A 27 93.48 60.46 -2.00
N LYS A 28 93.31 60.17 -0.70
CA LYS A 28 92.53 59.03 -0.17
C LYS A 28 91.05 59.36 0.05
N ARG A 29 90.71 60.63 0.28
CA ARG A 29 89.34 61.10 0.47
C ARG A 29 88.31 60.55 -0.53
N PRO A 30 88.52 60.52 -1.87
CA PRO A 30 87.51 59.99 -2.80
C PRO A 30 87.27 58.48 -2.64
N PHE A 31 88.31 57.72 -2.28
CA PHE A 31 88.18 56.29 -2.03
C PHE A 31 87.40 56.02 -0.73
N GLU A 32 87.71 56.78 0.32
CA GLU A 32 87.01 56.69 1.61
C GLU A 32 85.54 57.09 1.48
N THR A 33 85.24 58.19 0.78
CA THR A 33 83.86 58.62 0.56
C THR A 33 83.07 57.61 -0.28
N SER A 34 83.67 57.04 -1.33
CA SER A 34 83.04 55.98 -2.13
C SER A 34 82.78 54.71 -1.30
N SER A 35 83.75 54.30 -0.49
CA SER A 35 83.61 53.14 0.40
C SER A 35 82.52 53.37 1.44
N ALA A 36 82.49 54.54 2.08
CA ALA A 36 81.45 54.94 3.03
C ALA A 36 80.07 54.96 2.38
N ALA A 37 79.94 55.55 1.18
CA ALA A 37 78.69 55.57 0.43
C ALA A 37 78.20 54.15 0.11
N ARG A 38 79.10 53.23 -0.26
CA ARG A 38 78.76 51.83 -0.51
C ARG A 38 78.27 51.11 0.75
N ILE A 39 78.94 51.31 1.88
CA ILE A 39 78.51 50.74 3.18
C ILE A 39 77.12 51.27 3.55
N GLN A 40 76.91 52.59 3.44
CA GLN A 40 75.62 53.22 3.73
C GLN A 40 74.51 52.71 2.80
N ALA A 41 74.77 52.58 1.50
CA ALA A 41 73.82 52.05 0.54
C ALA A 41 73.43 50.59 0.86
N LEU A 42 74.43 49.74 1.16
CA LEU A 42 74.20 48.36 1.56
C LEU A 42 73.39 48.25 2.85
N PHE A 43 73.68 49.09 3.84
CA PHE A 43 72.94 49.13 5.11
C PHE A 43 71.49 49.56 4.89
N ARG A 44 71.24 50.62 4.11
CA ARG A 44 69.88 51.08 3.76
C ARG A 44 69.11 49.97 3.04
N ALA A 45 69.73 49.30 2.06
CA ALA A 45 69.13 48.18 1.36
C ALA A 45 68.85 47.00 2.30
N HIS A 46 69.77 46.66 3.20
CA HIS A 46 69.57 45.61 4.21
C HIS A 46 68.36 45.90 5.10
N LYS A 47 68.24 47.14 5.61
CA LYS A 47 67.11 47.56 6.45
C LYS A 47 65.77 47.40 5.72
N ILE A 48 65.68 47.85 4.47
CA ILE A 48 64.46 47.72 3.64
C ILE A 48 64.13 46.24 3.39
N ARG A 49 65.11 45.43 2.95
CA ARG A 49 64.89 44.01 2.68
C ARG A 49 64.48 43.24 3.93
N LYS A 50 65.04 43.56 5.10
CA LYS A 50 64.62 42.97 6.38
C LYS A 50 63.15 43.29 6.69
N GLY A 51 62.76 44.55 6.52
CA GLY A 51 61.37 44.99 6.68
C GLY A 51 60.41 44.25 5.74
N LEU A 52 60.75 44.17 4.45
CA LEU A 52 59.95 43.47 3.45
C LEU A 52 59.81 41.97 3.77
N ARG A 53 60.89 41.31 4.16
CA ARG A 53 60.84 39.89 4.59
C ARG A 53 59.92 39.69 5.79
N SER A 54 59.93 40.61 6.75
CA SER A 54 59.03 40.56 7.90
C SER A 54 57.57 40.68 7.48
N LEU A 55 57.26 41.63 6.60
CA LEU A 55 55.92 41.83 6.06
C LEU A 55 55.43 40.60 5.29
N LEU A 56 56.26 40.06 4.39
CA LEU A 56 55.90 38.86 3.61
C LEU A 56 55.61 37.66 4.52
N ARG A 57 56.41 37.45 5.58
CA ARG A 57 56.14 36.40 6.57
C ARG A 57 54.80 36.59 7.27
N ALA A 58 54.49 37.81 7.68
CA ALA A 58 53.20 38.13 8.30
C ALA A 58 52.04 37.87 7.32
N THR A 59 52.17 38.31 6.07
CA THR A 59 51.17 38.07 5.02
C THR A 59 50.94 36.58 4.78
N VAL A 60 52.01 35.79 4.60
CA VAL A 60 51.90 34.33 4.42
C VAL A 60 51.25 33.68 5.64
N HIS A 61 51.55 34.16 6.85
CA HIS A 61 50.93 33.64 8.07
C HIS A 61 49.42 33.89 8.09
N VAL A 62 48.96 35.12 7.81
CA VAL A 62 47.54 35.46 7.71
C VAL A 62 46.85 34.62 6.64
N GLN A 63 47.44 34.54 5.45
CA GLN A 63 46.88 33.75 4.36
C GLN A 63 46.79 32.25 4.69
N ARG A 64 47.81 31.68 5.35
CA ARG A 64 47.79 30.28 5.82
C ARG A 64 46.67 30.05 6.82
N LEU A 65 46.54 30.93 7.82
CA LEU A 65 45.48 30.83 8.82
C LEU A 65 44.10 30.91 8.19
N TRP A 66 43.91 31.85 7.24
CA TRP A 66 42.65 32.02 6.53
C TRP A 66 42.27 30.80 5.69
N ARG A 67 43.20 30.26 4.90
CA ARG A 67 42.96 29.01 4.15
C ARG A 67 42.62 27.85 5.08
N GLY A 68 43.29 27.76 6.22
CA GLY A 68 42.98 26.76 7.25
C GLY A 68 41.59 26.93 7.86
N TYR A 69 41.17 28.17 8.14
CA TYR A 69 39.82 28.47 8.63
C TYR A 69 38.74 28.10 7.60
N LEU A 70 38.93 28.47 6.34
CA LEU A 70 38.01 28.10 5.26
C LEU A 70 37.92 26.57 5.08
N GLY A 71 39.06 25.88 5.15
CA GLY A 71 39.10 24.41 5.09
C GLY A 71 38.30 23.76 6.22
N ARG A 72 38.48 24.24 7.46
CA ARG A 72 37.70 23.75 8.62
C ARG A 72 36.21 24.04 8.47
N ARG A 73 35.82 25.26 8.06
CA ARG A 73 34.40 25.57 7.81
C ARG A 73 33.77 24.66 6.77
N ARG A 74 34.46 24.38 5.66
CA ARG A 74 33.99 23.44 4.64
C ARG A 74 33.84 22.04 5.22
N PHE A 75 34.83 21.57 5.96
CA PHE A 75 34.77 20.26 6.63
C PHE A 75 33.58 20.16 7.60
N ASP A 76 33.35 21.19 8.42
CA ASP A 76 32.23 21.22 9.36
C ASP A 76 30.89 21.16 8.63
N THR A 77 30.74 21.86 7.49
CA THR A 77 29.54 21.76 6.66
C THR A 77 29.35 20.36 6.07
N TYR A 78 30.41 19.75 5.53
CA TYR A 78 30.34 18.38 4.99
C TYR A 78 30.00 17.37 6.07
N ARG A 79 30.58 17.50 7.26
CA ARG A 79 30.30 16.65 8.41
C ARG A 79 28.84 16.80 8.84
N ALA A 80 28.33 18.02 8.94
CA ALA A 80 26.93 18.26 9.29
C ALA A 80 25.96 17.61 8.28
N HIS A 81 26.24 17.73 6.98
CA HIS A 81 25.43 17.09 5.94
C HIS A 81 25.50 15.57 5.99
N ALA A 82 26.68 14.99 6.25
CA ALA A 82 26.83 13.55 6.43
C ALA A 82 26.05 13.03 7.66
N ASP A 83 26.15 13.74 8.79
CA ASP A 83 25.41 13.43 10.02
C ASP A 83 23.90 13.53 9.81
N GLU A 84 23.43 14.56 9.10
CA GLU A 84 22.02 14.73 8.74
C GLU A 84 21.52 13.58 7.85
N ALA A 85 22.29 13.21 6.82
CA ALA A 85 21.96 12.10 5.94
C ALA A 85 21.83 10.78 6.70
N LEU A 86 22.77 10.50 7.60
CA LEU A 86 22.74 9.29 8.45
C LEU A 86 21.50 9.28 9.36
N ARG A 87 21.20 10.40 10.03
CA ARG A 87 20.01 10.53 10.89
C ARG A 87 18.74 10.31 10.09
N LYS A 88 18.64 10.90 8.89
CA LYS A 88 17.47 10.75 8.02
C LYS A 88 17.24 9.28 7.66
N VAL A 89 18.28 8.53 7.29
CA VAL A 89 18.17 7.10 6.99
C VAL A 89 17.69 6.32 8.21
N TYR A 90 18.31 6.55 9.38
CA TYR A 90 17.94 5.88 10.62
C TYR A 90 16.46 6.12 11.01
N PHE A 91 16.04 7.39 11.05
CA PHE A 91 14.67 7.73 11.43
C PHE A 91 13.65 7.31 10.38
N THR A 92 14.01 7.29 9.10
CA THR A 92 13.12 6.76 8.05
C THR A 92 12.87 5.27 8.26
N ALA A 93 13.92 4.48 8.54
CA ALA A 93 13.78 3.05 8.83
C ALA A 93 12.90 2.82 10.08
N ALA A 94 13.17 3.54 11.18
CA ALA A 94 12.36 3.47 12.39
C ALA A 94 10.88 3.84 12.12
N ALA A 95 10.63 4.90 11.36
CA ALA A 95 9.29 5.31 10.98
C ALA A 95 8.57 4.24 10.14
N THR A 96 9.27 3.60 9.20
CA THR A 96 8.66 2.51 8.40
C THR A 96 8.24 1.32 9.27
N GLU A 97 9.03 0.98 10.29
CA GLU A 97 8.71 -0.12 11.20
C GLU A 97 7.49 0.21 12.08
N ILE A 98 7.46 1.42 12.66
CA ILE A 98 6.31 1.91 13.43
C ILE A 98 5.05 1.90 12.56
N GLN A 99 5.14 2.42 11.33
CA GLN A 99 4.01 2.46 10.40
C GLN A 99 3.54 1.05 10.01
N ARG A 100 4.46 0.09 9.80
CA ARG A 100 4.14 -1.30 9.49
C ARG A 100 3.34 -1.94 10.63
N ILE A 101 3.82 -1.79 11.87
CA ILE A 101 3.15 -2.32 13.06
C ILE A 101 1.77 -1.67 13.22
N TYR A 102 1.69 -0.34 13.07
CA TYR A 102 0.44 0.41 13.23
C TYR A 102 -0.61 0.03 12.19
N ARG A 103 -0.23 -0.09 10.91
CA ARG A 103 -1.14 -0.58 9.84
C ARG A 103 -1.65 -1.99 10.15
N GLY A 104 -0.79 -2.86 10.68
CA GLY A 104 -1.18 -4.20 11.13
C GLY A 104 -2.18 -4.16 12.29
N HIS A 105 -1.96 -3.29 13.27
CA HIS A 105 -2.91 -3.07 14.38
C HIS A 105 -4.27 -2.59 13.87
N LEU A 106 -4.31 -1.53 13.05
CA LEU A 106 -5.55 -0.99 12.48
C LEU A 106 -6.33 -2.05 11.70
N SER A 107 -5.65 -2.87 10.90
CA SER A 107 -6.28 -3.94 10.14
C SER A 107 -6.98 -4.97 11.06
N ARG A 108 -6.30 -5.41 12.13
CA ARG A 108 -6.85 -6.39 13.08
C ARG A 108 -8.01 -5.85 13.90
N VAL A 109 -8.01 -4.56 14.22
CA VAL A 109 -9.07 -3.94 15.03
C VAL A 109 -10.28 -3.59 14.18
N HIS A 110 -10.08 -2.98 13.00
CA HIS A 110 -11.17 -2.35 12.26
C HIS A 110 -11.63 -3.10 11.00
N ILE A 111 -10.77 -3.91 10.38
CA ILE A 111 -11.10 -4.60 9.12
C ILE A 111 -11.38 -6.08 9.38
N HIS A 112 -10.45 -6.77 10.04
CA HIS A 112 -10.51 -8.21 10.26
C HIS A 112 -10.64 -8.53 11.75
N SER A 113 -11.80 -8.19 12.32
CA SER A 113 -12.13 -8.62 13.69
C SER A 113 -12.40 -10.12 13.70
N PHE A 114 -11.44 -10.88 14.23
CA PHE A 114 -11.53 -12.34 14.40
C PHE A 114 -12.79 -12.71 15.20
N TYR A 115 -13.05 -11.99 16.29
CA TYR A 115 -14.20 -12.26 17.16
C TYR A 115 -15.52 -11.97 16.45
N ALA A 116 -15.61 -10.88 15.69
CA ALA A 116 -16.82 -10.59 14.90
C ALA A 116 -17.07 -11.67 13.83
N ARG A 117 -16.02 -12.11 13.13
CA ARG A 117 -16.13 -13.18 12.13
C ARG A 117 -16.52 -14.52 12.76
N LYS A 118 -15.94 -14.86 13.92
CA LYS A 118 -16.27 -16.08 14.66
C LYS A 118 -17.74 -16.08 15.09
N ALA A 119 -18.22 -14.97 15.67
CA ALA A 119 -19.61 -14.82 16.07
C ALA A 119 -20.57 -14.95 14.87
N TYR A 120 -20.23 -14.34 13.73
CA TYR A 120 -21.01 -14.48 12.49
C TYR A 120 -21.08 -15.93 12.02
N LEU A 121 -19.95 -16.63 11.94
CA LEU A 121 -19.94 -18.04 11.50
C LEU A 121 -20.72 -18.95 12.44
N GLN A 122 -20.64 -18.72 13.76
CA GLN A 122 -21.45 -19.45 14.73
C GLN A 122 -22.96 -19.19 14.54
N ALA A 123 -23.35 -17.94 14.29
CA ALA A 123 -24.75 -17.60 14.00
C ALA A 123 -25.25 -18.25 12.70
N VAL A 124 -24.42 -18.28 11.65
CA VAL A 124 -24.74 -18.95 10.38
C VAL A 124 -24.88 -20.46 10.59
N ALA A 125 -23.97 -21.09 11.34
CA ALA A 125 -24.05 -22.52 11.66
C ALA A 125 -25.34 -22.85 12.42
N SER A 126 -25.63 -22.10 13.50
CA SER A 126 -26.89 -22.24 14.25
C SER A 126 -28.11 -22.11 13.36
N ARG A 127 -28.12 -21.13 12.46
CA ARG A 127 -29.25 -20.92 11.55
C ARG A 127 -29.38 -22.04 10.51
N SER A 128 -28.26 -22.57 10.02
CA SER A 128 -28.26 -23.72 9.14
C SER A 128 -28.83 -24.95 9.84
N ASP A 129 -28.44 -25.20 11.09
CA ASP A 129 -28.95 -26.31 11.88
C ASP A 129 -30.46 -26.19 12.11
N ASP A 130 -30.96 -24.97 12.37
CA ASP A 130 -32.40 -24.72 12.51
C ASP A 130 -33.17 -25.00 11.21
N VAL A 131 -32.63 -24.56 10.07
CA VAL A 131 -33.24 -24.81 8.75
C VAL A 131 -33.22 -26.30 8.42
N ASN A 132 -32.11 -26.99 8.69
CA ASN A 132 -31.99 -28.43 8.47
C ASN A 132 -33.01 -29.20 9.33
N ARG A 133 -33.14 -28.87 10.62
CA ARG A 133 -34.14 -29.48 11.52
C ARG A 133 -35.58 -29.23 11.05
N ALA A 134 -35.88 -28.03 10.57
CA ALA A 134 -37.20 -27.70 10.02
C ALA A 134 -37.48 -28.47 8.71
N ASN A 135 -36.48 -28.60 7.84
CA ASN A 135 -36.57 -29.38 6.60
C ASN A 135 -36.76 -30.87 6.90
N GLU A 136 -36.01 -31.44 7.84
CA GLU A 136 -36.16 -32.83 8.28
C GLU A 136 -37.55 -33.11 8.82
N SER A 137 -38.08 -32.20 9.65
CA SER A 137 -39.43 -32.32 10.21
C SER A 137 -40.51 -32.25 9.11
N THR A 138 -40.37 -31.32 8.17
CA THR A 138 -41.27 -31.18 7.02
C THR A 138 -41.22 -32.41 6.10
N LEU A 139 -40.02 -32.93 5.83
CA LEU A 139 -39.82 -34.15 5.05
C LEU A 139 -40.50 -35.33 5.72
N HIS A 140 -40.32 -35.47 7.05
CA HIS A 140 -40.96 -36.54 7.81
C HIS A 140 -42.48 -36.47 7.72
N GLU A 141 -43.07 -35.28 7.91
CA GLU A 141 -44.52 -35.08 7.75
C GLU A 141 -45.01 -35.44 6.34
N GLN A 142 -44.24 -35.11 5.29
CA GLN A 142 -44.58 -35.45 3.90
C GLN A 142 -44.52 -36.95 3.65
N LEU A 143 -43.50 -37.65 4.17
CA LEU A 143 -43.37 -39.10 4.04
C LEU A 143 -44.52 -39.82 4.73
N VAL A 144 -44.87 -39.41 5.95
CA VAL A 144 -46.02 -39.98 6.69
C VAL A 144 -47.33 -39.75 5.94
N LYS A 145 -47.55 -38.55 5.39
CA LYS A 145 -48.73 -38.25 4.56
C LYS A 145 -48.78 -39.13 3.31
N LEU A 146 -47.65 -39.26 2.60
CA LEU A 146 -47.55 -40.13 1.42
C LEU A 146 -47.80 -41.59 1.76
N GLU A 147 -47.27 -42.09 2.87
CA GLU A 147 -47.50 -43.46 3.32
C GLU A 147 -48.99 -43.71 3.64
N HIS A 148 -49.64 -42.76 4.32
CA HIS A 148 -51.09 -42.82 4.55
C HIS A 148 -51.90 -42.75 3.26
N GLU A 149 -51.54 -41.86 2.32
CA GLU A 149 -52.19 -41.76 1.02
C GLU A 149 -52.01 -43.04 0.19
N GLN A 150 -50.81 -43.63 0.20
CA GLN A 150 -50.53 -44.91 -0.46
C GLN A 150 -51.30 -46.07 0.18
N ALA A 151 -51.36 -46.14 1.50
CA ALA A 151 -52.16 -47.14 2.21
C ALA A 151 -53.66 -46.97 1.92
N ALA A 152 -54.15 -45.73 1.88
CA ALA A 152 -55.53 -45.42 1.51
C ALA A 152 -55.83 -45.78 0.04
N ALA A 153 -54.90 -45.50 -0.88
CA ALA A 153 -55.02 -45.86 -2.29
C ALA A 153 -54.99 -47.39 -2.48
N ALA A 154 -54.11 -48.10 -1.79
CA ALA A 154 -54.01 -49.55 -1.84
C ALA A 154 -55.27 -50.22 -1.28
N THR A 155 -55.79 -49.73 -0.14
CA THR A 155 -57.06 -50.22 0.44
C THR A 155 -58.26 -49.92 -0.47
N ALA A 156 -58.31 -48.74 -1.09
CA ALA A 156 -59.35 -48.41 -2.07
C ALA A 156 -59.27 -49.28 -3.34
N ALA A 157 -58.07 -49.52 -3.87
CA ALA A 157 -57.85 -50.39 -5.02
C ALA A 157 -58.25 -51.84 -4.70
N PHE A 158 -57.86 -52.35 -3.52
CA PHE A 158 -58.29 -53.66 -3.03
C PHE A 158 -59.81 -53.74 -2.88
N ARG A 159 -60.46 -52.71 -2.32
CA ARG A 159 -61.93 -52.67 -2.20
C ARG A 159 -62.61 -52.73 -3.57
N LYS A 160 -62.07 -52.02 -4.58
CA LYS A 160 -62.59 -52.03 -5.96
C LYS A 160 -62.49 -53.41 -6.61
N THR A 161 -61.37 -54.13 -6.44
CA THR A 161 -61.22 -55.48 -7.01
C THR A 161 -62.17 -56.47 -6.34
N ILE A 162 -62.30 -56.42 -5.01
CA ILE A 162 -63.20 -57.27 -4.22
C ILE A 162 -64.68 -57.06 -4.61
N GLN A 163 -65.09 -55.81 -4.85
CA GLN A 163 -66.46 -55.51 -5.32
C GLN A 163 -66.81 -56.23 -6.63
N GLY A 164 -65.85 -56.40 -7.56
CA GLY A 164 -66.04 -57.17 -8.79
C GLY A 164 -66.19 -58.68 -8.56
N MET A 165 -65.73 -59.19 -7.43
CA MET A 165 -65.71 -60.63 -7.09
C MET A 165 -66.91 -61.06 -6.21
N HIS A 166 -67.94 -60.23 -6.03
CA HIS A 166 -69.12 -60.53 -5.21
C HIS A 166 -69.87 -61.82 -5.61
N HIS A 167 -69.74 -62.26 -6.87
CA HIS A 167 -70.32 -63.50 -7.37
C HIS A 167 -69.73 -64.74 -6.66
N LEU A 168 -68.47 -64.69 -6.21
CA LEU A 168 -67.83 -65.79 -5.45
C LEU A 168 -68.48 -66.05 -4.09
N VAL A 169 -69.16 -65.05 -3.52
CA VAL A 169 -69.96 -65.18 -2.28
C VAL A 169 -71.37 -65.72 -2.57
N SER A 170 -71.86 -65.52 -3.79
CA SER A 170 -73.24 -65.84 -4.18
C SER A 170 -73.41 -67.27 -4.70
N THR A 171 -72.31 -67.98 -4.99
CA THR A 171 -72.31 -69.40 -5.35
C THR A 171 -72.07 -70.27 -4.12
N HIS A 172 -72.96 -71.24 -3.86
CA HIS A 172 -72.77 -72.26 -2.83
C HIS A 172 -71.58 -73.16 -3.21
N SER A 173 -70.38 -72.81 -2.74
CA SER A 173 -69.16 -73.57 -3.00
C SER A 173 -69.18 -74.90 -2.22
N CYS A 174 -69.11 -76.02 -2.94
CA CYS A 174 -68.84 -77.33 -2.34
C CYS A 174 -67.34 -77.41 -2.04
N ALA A 175 -66.97 -77.78 -0.81
CA ALA A 175 -65.56 -77.92 -0.43
C ALA A 175 -64.89 -78.99 -1.30
N GLY A 176 -63.92 -78.57 -2.13
CA GLY A 176 -63.14 -79.51 -2.93
C GLY A 176 -62.28 -80.44 -2.06
N ILE A 177 -61.91 -81.60 -2.62
CA ILE A 177 -61.11 -82.65 -1.96
C ILE A 177 -59.76 -82.13 -1.44
N TYR A 178 -59.27 -81.00 -1.95
CA TYR A 178 -58.02 -80.36 -1.55
C TYR A 178 -58.13 -79.40 -0.36
N ASN A 179 -59.27 -79.33 0.33
CA ASN A 179 -59.42 -78.49 1.53
C ASN A 179 -58.81 -79.21 2.75
N SER A 180 -57.49 -79.06 2.91
CA SER A 180 -56.73 -79.76 3.95
C SER A 180 -57.11 -79.28 5.36
N PRO A 181 -57.35 -80.21 6.33
CA PRO A 181 -57.60 -79.87 7.73
C PRO A 181 -56.39 -79.20 8.41
N PHE A 182 -55.21 -79.25 7.79
CA PHE A 182 -53.99 -78.61 8.29
C PHE A 182 -53.81 -77.16 7.80
N SER A 183 -54.75 -76.60 7.04
CA SER A 183 -54.70 -75.20 6.58
C SER A 183 -54.57 -74.19 7.72
N ALA A 184 -55.13 -74.48 8.90
CA ALA A 184 -54.98 -73.65 10.09
C ALA A 184 -53.56 -73.66 10.69
N VAL A 185 -52.76 -74.72 10.44
CA VAL A 185 -51.44 -74.93 11.04
C VAL A 185 -50.31 -74.41 10.14
N VAL A 186 -50.52 -74.40 8.82
CA VAL A 186 -49.45 -74.10 7.82
C VAL A 186 -49.52 -72.67 7.27
N GLY A 187 -50.59 -71.90 7.54
CA GLY A 187 -50.64 -70.50 7.06
C GLY A 187 -51.99 -69.79 7.18
N GLY A 188 -53.02 -70.43 7.72
CA GLY A 188 -54.34 -69.82 7.87
C GLY A 188 -55.02 -69.54 6.53
N LYS A 189 -56.25 -69.02 6.58
CA LYS A 189 -56.95 -68.51 5.39
C LYS A 189 -56.23 -67.25 4.88
N PRO A 190 -56.18 -67.01 3.55
CA PRO A 190 -55.54 -65.81 3.03
C PRO A 190 -56.16 -64.58 3.70
N SER A 191 -55.32 -63.83 4.42
CA SER A 191 -55.76 -62.70 5.26
C SER A 191 -55.11 -61.42 4.78
N VAL A 192 -55.89 -60.37 4.65
CA VAL A 192 -55.44 -59.02 4.26
C VAL A 192 -55.70 -58.10 5.44
N ALA A 193 -54.65 -57.44 5.93
CA ALA A 193 -54.68 -56.60 7.13
C ALA A 193 -55.23 -57.33 8.39
N GLY A 194 -54.87 -58.60 8.59
CA GLY A 194 -55.24 -59.39 9.77
C GLY A 194 -56.70 -59.88 9.82
N ARG A 195 -57.50 -59.61 8.78
CA ARG A 195 -58.85 -60.17 8.60
C ARG A 195 -58.87 -61.16 7.43
N PRO A 196 -59.62 -62.27 7.54
CA PRO A 196 -59.71 -63.25 6.47
C PRO A 196 -60.41 -62.65 5.24
N LEU A 197 -59.96 -63.03 4.04
CA LEU A 197 -60.45 -62.49 2.77
C LEU A 197 -61.98 -62.63 2.60
N GLU A 198 -62.55 -63.69 3.16
CA GLU A 198 -63.97 -64.01 3.11
C GLU A 198 -64.83 -62.96 3.84
N ASP A 199 -64.31 -62.35 4.91
CA ASP A 199 -65.03 -61.32 5.66
C ASP A 199 -65.07 -60.01 4.86
N HIS A 200 -63.97 -59.63 4.20
CA HIS A 200 -63.93 -58.48 3.27
C HIS A 200 -64.92 -58.64 2.11
N LEU A 201 -65.05 -59.86 1.57
CA LEU A 201 -66.03 -60.19 0.52
C LEU A 201 -67.49 -60.13 1.04
N ARG A 202 -67.74 -60.53 2.28
CA ARG A 202 -69.08 -60.47 2.90
C ARG A 202 -69.49 -59.05 3.27
N GLU A 203 -68.57 -58.24 3.78
CA GLU A 203 -68.82 -56.84 4.14
C GLU A 203 -69.17 -56.00 2.90
N THR A 204 -68.42 -56.15 1.80
CA THR A 204 -68.69 -55.43 0.55
C THR A 204 -70.05 -55.78 -0.07
N THR A 205 -70.51 -57.04 0.04
CA THR A 205 -71.86 -57.43 -0.43
C THR A 205 -72.97 -56.95 0.49
N LYS A 206 -72.74 -56.85 1.81
CA LYS A 206 -73.67 -56.23 2.76
C LYS A 206 -73.82 -54.74 2.51
N ASP A 207 -72.72 -54.02 2.29
CA ASP A 207 -72.73 -52.60 1.94
C ASP A 207 -73.49 -52.35 0.62
N ALA A 208 -73.36 -53.26 -0.36
CA ALA A 208 -74.10 -53.18 -1.63
C ALA A 208 -75.62 -53.44 -1.49
N LYS A 209 -76.04 -54.31 -0.56
CA LYS A 209 -77.46 -54.61 -0.28
C LYS A 209 -78.11 -53.62 0.69
N GLY A 210 -77.32 -52.88 1.46
CA GLY A 210 -77.76 -51.83 2.40
C GLY A 210 -77.88 -50.44 1.78
N ALA A 211 -77.58 -50.27 0.48
CA ALA A 211 -77.72 -49.00 -0.24
C ALA A 211 -79.20 -48.64 -0.43
N HIS A 212 -79.81 -48.10 0.63
CA HIS A 212 -81.04 -47.34 0.59
C HIS A 212 -80.97 -46.28 -0.52
N LYS A 213 -82.09 -46.12 -1.24
CA LYS A 213 -82.35 -45.10 -2.28
C LYS A 213 -81.64 -43.77 -1.96
N PRO A 214 -81.00 -43.10 -2.94
CA PRO A 214 -80.41 -41.79 -2.71
C PRO A 214 -81.51 -40.83 -2.26
N VAL A 215 -81.44 -40.41 -1.00
CA VAL A 215 -82.21 -39.26 -0.52
C VAL A 215 -81.63 -38.06 -1.24
N ILE A 216 -82.43 -37.50 -2.14
CA ILE A 216 -82.23 -36.17 -2.72
C ILE A 216 -82.24 -35.20 -1.54
N GLN A 217 -81.07 -34.86 -1.00
CA GLN A 217 -80.94 -33.77 -0.05
C GLN A 217 -81.08 -32.46 -0.83
N ARG A 218 -82.21 -31.78 -0.61
CA ARG A 218 -82.37 -30.37 -0.95
C ARG A 218 -81.27 -29.58 -0.26
N SER A 219 -80.45 -28.90 -1.05
CA SER A 219 -79.48 -27.93 -0.58
C SER A 219 -80.21 -26.77 0.11
N THR A 220 -80.07 -26.66 1.43
CA THR A 220 -80.30 -25.40 2.14
C THR A 220 -78.96 -24.73 2.34
N ASN A 221 -78.78 -23.60 1.67
CA ASN A 221 -77.61 -22.73 1.75
C ASN A 221 -77.31 -22.32 3.20
N SER A 222 -76.04 -22.35 3.61
CA SER A 222 -75.49 -21.32 4.49
C SER A 222 -73.98 -21.14 4.30
N LEU A 223 -73.64 -19.90 3.92
CA LEU A 223 -72.49 -19.09 4.35
C LEU A 223 -71.06 -19.64 4.18
N GLY A 224 -70.29 -18.94 3.33
CA GLY A 224 -68.83 -18.96 3.38
C GLY A 224 -68.07 -18.98 2.05
N SER A 225 -68.72 -18.69 0.92
CA SER A 225 -68.02 -18.55 -0.36
C SER A 225 -67.34 -17.18 -0.45
N THR A 226 -66.06 -17.14 -0.07
CA THR A 226 -65.15 -16.10 -0.55
C THR A 226 -65.04 -16.27 -2.06
N LYS A 227 -65.75 -15.43 -2.81
CA LYS A 227 -65.64 -15.29 -4.26
C LYS A 227 -64.18 -14.99 -4.64
N MET A 228 -63.40 -16.03 -4.91
CA MET A 228 -62.30 -15.93 -5.86
C MET A 228 -62.92 -16.08 -7.25
N THR A 229 -63.10 -14.96 -7.93
CA THR A 229 -63.39 -14.96 -9.37
C THR A 229 -62.23 -15.65 -10.10
N ILE A 230 -62.50 -16.85 -10.61
CA ILE A 230 -61.76 -17.45 -11.71
C ILE A 230 -62.00 -16.55 -12.92
N ARG A 231 -61.09 -15.61 -13.20
CA ARG A 231 -60.98 -15.03 -14.54
C ARG A 231 -60.25 -16.06 -15.39
N ALA A 232 -60.98 -16.70 -16.28
CA ALA A 232 -60.40 -17.36 -17.44
C ALA A 232 -59.89 -16.28 -18.43
N SER A 233 -58.61 -16.40 -18.78
CA SER A 233 -57.95 -15.89 -19.99
C SER A 233 -58.16 -14.42 -20.38
N GLU A 234 -57.33 -13.54 -19.83
CA GLU A 234 -56.81 -12.37 -20.55
C GLU A 234 -55.31 -12.61 -20.80
N PRO A 235 -54.81 -12.62 -22.04
CA PRO A 235 -53.43 -12.98 -22.34
C PRO A 235 -52.46 -11.80 -22.23
N TYR A 236 -52.59 -10.92 -21.23
CA TYR A 236 -51.76 -9.68 -21.21
C TYR A 236 -51.24 -9.15 -19.86
N LEU A 237 -51.31 -9.89 -18.76
CA LEU A 237 -50.71 -9.43 -17.48
C LEU A 237 -49.83 -10.46 -16.74
N ASP A 238 -49.69 -11.68 -17.26
CA ASP A 238 -48.93 -12.75 -16.59
C ASP A 238 -47.41 -12.59 -16.72
N GLU A 239 -46.90 -11.96 -17.79
CA GLU A 239 -45.45 -11.80 -17.97
C GLU A 239 -44.84 -10.80 -16.99
N ARG A 240 -45.53 -9.70 -16.68
CA ARG A 240 -45.01 -8.68 -15.76
C ARG A 240 -45.01 -9.18 -14.33
N ASP A 241 -46.05 -9.92 -13.93
CA ASP A 241 -46.17 -10.49 -12.60
C ASP A 241 -45.28 -11.73 -12.42
N ARG A 242 -45.11 -12.58 -13.45
CA ARG A 242 -44.09 -13.63 -13.43
C ARG A 242 -42.69 -13.03 -13.41
N ARG A 243 -42.40 -12.00 -14.21
CA ARG A 243 -41.13 -11.28 -14.14
C ARG A 243 -40.91 -10.70 -12.76
N MET A 244 -41.87 -9.99 -12.18
CA MET A 244 -41.79 -9.45 -10.82
C MET A 244 -41.58 -10.53 -9.76
N ARG A 245 -42.26 -11.68 -9.85
CA ARG A 245 -42.05 -12.81 -8.93
C ARG A 245 -40.70 -13.49 -9.13
N THR A 246 -40.24 -13.66 -10.37
CA THR A 246 -38.91 -14.18 -10.68
C THR A 246 -37.81 -13.18 -10.32
N GLU A 247 -38.06 -11.88 -10.42
CA GLU A 247 -37.16 -10.80 -10.03
C GLU A 247 -37.09 -10.69 -8.52
N GLN A 248 -38.21 -10.79 -7.79
CA GLN A 248 -38.25 -10.87 -6.33
C GLN A 248 -37.58 -12.14 -5.81
N ALA A 249 -37.84 -13.30 -6.41
CA ALA A 249 -37.16 -14.55 -6.07
C ALA A 249 -35.66 -14.47 -6.37
N SER A 250 -35.27 -13.93 -7.53
CA SER A 250 -33.86 -13.71 -7.88
C SER A 250 -33.20 -12.62 -7.04
N SER A 251 -33.96 -11.63 -6.55
CA SER A 251 -33.48 -10.57 -5.65
C SER A 251 -33.30 -11.09 -4.23
N ALA A 252 -34.13 -12.05 -3.79
CA ALA A 252 -33.97 -12.76 -2.52
C ALA A 252 -32.82 -13.78 -2.57
N LEU A 253 -32.56 -14.39 -3.74
CA LEU A 253 -31.44 -15.29 -4.02
C LEU A 253 -30.14 -14.55 -4.39
N ARG A 254 -30.22 -13.27 -4.77
CA ARG A 254 -29.06 -12.37 -4.84
C ARG A 254 -28.61 -12.11 -3.41
N MET A 255 -27.78 -13.01 -2.89
CA MET A 255 -26.73 -12.62 -1.95
C MET A 255 -26.18 -11.29 -2.45
N SER A 256 -26.24 -10.25 -1.62
CA SER A 256 -25.79 -8.92 -2.00
C SER A 256 -24.47 -9.03 -2.77
N LYS A 257 -24.38 -8.46 -3.97
CA LYS A 257 -23.08 -8.23 -4.64
C LYS A 257 -22.19 -7.25 -3.86
N SER A 258 -22.55 -6.91 -2.63
CA SER A 258 -21.63 -6.39 -1.65
C SER A 258 -20.84 -7.56 -1.07
N PRO A 259 -19.54 -7.69 -1.35
CA PRO A 259 -18.69 -8.53 -0.52
C PRO A 259 -18.92 -8.12 0.94
N PHE A 260 -19.26 -9.09 1.79
CA PHE A 260 -19.56 -8.88 3.21
C PHE A 260 -18.35 -8.35 4.02
N PHE A 261 -17.20 -8.11 3.38
CA PHE A 261 -16.11 -7.31 3.91
C PHE A 261 -15.44 -6.51 2.79
N THR A 262 -15.76 -5.22 2.67
CA THR A 262 -14.81 -4.12 2.48
C THR A 262 -15.58 -2.80 2.47
N ALA A 263 -15.90 -2.26 3.64
CA ALA A 263 -16.09 -0.83 3.79
C ALA A 263 -14.73 -0.11 3.71
N VAL A 264 -13.99 -0.34 2.62
CA VAL A 264 -13.02 0.62 2.12
C VAL A 264 -13.78 1.27 0.97
N LYS A 265 -14.20 2.52 1.15
CA LYS A 265 -14.55 3.38 0.00
C LYS A 265 -13.37 3.27 -0.96
N GLN A 266 -13.51 2.51 -2.03
CA GLN A 266 -12.55 2.55 -3.12
C GLN A 266 -12.71 3.93 -3.74
N ARG A 267 -11.98 4.92 -3.19
CA ARG A 267 -11.58 6.05 -4.01
C ARG A 267 -10.83 5.40 -5.18
N PRO A 268 -11.22 5.65 -6.44
CA PRO A 268 -10.41 5.21 -7.56
C PRO A 268 -9.04 5.84 -7.37
N VAL A 269 -8.09 5.05 -6.87
CA VAL A 269 -6.69 5.44 -6.88
C VAL A 269 -6.37 5.45 -8.36
N SER A 270 -6.23 6.67 -8.91
CA SER A 270 -5.59 6.89 -10.20
C SER A 270 -4.29 6.10 -10.16
N ARG A 271 -4.28 4.92 -10.78
CA ARG A 271 -3.08 4.15 -11.04
C ARG A 271 -2.33 4.92 -12.11
N GLN A 272 -1.63 5.98 -11.68
CA GLN A 272 -0.47 6.43 -12.43
C GLN A 272 0.42 5.19 -12.55
N PRO A 273 0.81 4.78 -13.76
CA PRO A 273 1.62 3.59 -13.94
C PRO A 273 2.93 3.80 -13.20
N THR A 274 3.11 3.10 -12.09
CA THR A 274 4.39 3.02 -11.41
C THR A 274 5.30 2.17 -12.28
N LEU A 275 6.24 2.82 -12.97
CA LEU A 275 7.47 2.31 -13.55
C LEU A 275 7.34 0.91 -14.17
N ASN A 276 7.18 0.89 -15.49
CA ASN A 276 7.24 -0.31 -16.30
C ASN A 276 8.56 -1.06 -16.05
N ALA A 277 8.47 -2.37 -15.83
CA ALA A 277 9.61 -3.27 -15.59
C ALA A 277 10.58 -3.41 -16.80
N SER A 278 10.36 -2.68 -17.88
CA SER A 278 11.19 -2.67 -19.08
C SER A 278 12.08 -1.43 -19.21
N GLU A 279 12.00 -0.47 -18.29
CA GLU A 279 12.91 0.68 -18.31
C GLU A 279 14.24 0.33 -17.60
N PRO A 280 15.39 0.62 -18.22
CA PRO A 280 16.69 0.38 -17.58
C PRO A 280 16.78 1.16 -16.27
N PHE A 281 17.24 0.49 -15.21
CA PHE A 281 17.38 1.07 -13.88
C PHE A 281 18.39 2.23 -13.92
N HIS A 282 17.87 3.46 -13.90
CA HIS A 282 18.68 4.65 -13.70
C HIS A 282 18.76 4.96 -12.21
N GLY A 283 19.97 4.98 -11.65
CA GLY A 283 20.21 5.24 -10.23
C GLY A 283 19.62 6.58 -9.77
N ALA A 284 19.34 6.71 -8.47
CA ALA A 284 18.63 7.84 -7.85
C ALA A 284 19.18 9.24 -8.17
N PHE A 285 20.43 9.33 -8.62
CA PHE A 285 21.05 10.58 -9.11
C PHE A 285 20.39 11.09 -10.41
N SER A 286 20.03 10.21 -11.35
CA SER A 286 19.42 10.57 -12.65
C SER A 286 18.02 11.19 -12.53
N ALA A 287 17.26 10.83 -11.49
CA ALA A 287 15.92 11.39 -11.27
C ALA A 287 15.97 12.82 -10.71
N ALA A 288 17.02 13.17 -9.97
CA ALA A 288 17.24 14.52 -9.48
C ALA A 288 17.72 15.44 -10.61
N ASP A 289 18.56 14.93 -11.51
CA ASP A 289 19.07 15.66 -12.67
C ASP A 289 17.96 15.92 -13.69
N ARG A 290 17.09 14.93 -13.98
CA ARG A 290 15.89 15.15 -14.82
C ARG A 290 14.92 16.20 -14.27
N ARG A 291 14.73 16.25 -12.95
CA ARG A 291 13.90 17.30 -12.32
C ARG A 291 14.55 18.68 -12.39
N ARG A 292 15.88 18.74 -12.42
CA ARG A 292 16.63 19.98 -12.64
C ARG A 292 16.56 20.41 -14.10
N GLU A 293 16.70 19.48 -15.05
CA GLU A 293 16.50 19.70 -16.49
C GLU A 293 15.09 20.19 -16.81
N GLU A 294 14.05 19.54 -16.29
CA GLU A 294 12.66 19.98 -16.49
C GLU A 294 12.41 21.37 -15.88
N LYS A 295 13.09 21.71 -14.78
CA LYS A 295 13.00 23.01 -14.14
C LYS A 295 13.78 24.09 -14.91
N ALA A 296 14.93 23.75 -15.50
CA ALA A 296 15.72 24.61 -16.36
C ALA A 296 15.01 24.90 -17.68
N MET A 297 14.40 23.88 -18.29
CA MET A 297 13.58 24.01 -19.51
C MET A 297 12.33 24.86 -19.28
N ARG A 298 11.71 24.79 -18.09
CA ARG A 298 10.60 25.70 -17.72
C ARG A 298 11.07 27.13 -17.40
N ALA A 299 12.33 27.32 -17.04
CA ALA A 299 12.92 28.62 -16.72
C ALA A 299 13.60 29.29 -17.93
N GLY A 300 13.72 28.59 -19.07
CA GLY A 300 14.36 29.11 -20.28
C GLY A 300 15.88 29.25 -20.17
N GLU A 301 16.53 28.54 -19.23
CA GLU A 301 17.99 28.52 -19.08
C GLU A 301 18.57 27.26 -19.74
N GLU A 302 19.51 27.44 -20.67
CA GLU A 302 20.23 26.34 -21.33
C GLU A 302 21.07 25.54 -20.33
N PHE A 303 20.88 24.23 -20.35
CA PHE A 303 21.63 23.27 -19.53
C PHE A 303 22.99 22.97 -20.15
N VAL A 304 24.07 23.24 -19.41
CA VAL A 304 25.45 22.89 -19.79
C VAL A 304 25.86 21.62 -19.03
N GLU A 305 26.16 20.54 -19.75
CA GLU A 305 26.58 19.25 -19.16
C GLU A 305 27.91 19.37 -18.38
N PRO A 306 28.10 18.62 -17.29
CA PRO A 306 29.28 18.71 -16.44
C PRO A 306 30.48 17.86 -16.90
N GLU A 307 30.51 17.35 -18.15
CA GLU A 307 31.58 16.43 -18.61
C GLU A 307 32.73 17.11 -19.39
N GLN A 308 32.76 18.44 -19.48
CA GLN A 308 33.90 19.18 -20.05
C GLN A 308 34.38 20.29 -19.10
N LEU A 309 34.97 19.89 -17.98
CA LEU A 309 35.76 20.77 -17.12
C LEU A 309 37.10 20.11 -16.82
N GLU A 310 37.82 19.75 -17.89
CA GLU A 310 39.28 19.83 -17.84
C GLU A 310 39.62 21.32 -17.67
N VAL A 311 39.87 21.70 -16.43
CA VAL A 311 40.44 23.01 -16.12
C VAL A 311 41.86 23.01 -16.67
N ASP A 312 42.00 23.53 -17.87
CA ASP A 312 43.30 23.81 -18.49
C ASP A 312 43.95 24.96 -17.69
N PHE A 313 44.79 24.59 -16.71
CA PHE A 313 45.47 25.52 -15.79
C PHE A 313 46.56 26.38 -16.46
N SER A 314 46.66 26.35 -17.79
CA SER A 314 47.70 27.04 -18.56
C SER A 314 47.36 28.50 -18.90
N ASN A 315 46.10 28.94 -18.75
CA ASN A 315 45.68 30.30 -19.15
C ASN A 315 44.68 30.93 -18.16
N ALA A 316 45.15 31.32 -16.97
CA ALA A 316 44.36 32.15 -16.05
C ALA A 316 44.61 33.65 -16.31
N PRO A 317 43.60 34.46 -16.69
CA PRO A 317 43.78 35.90 -16.84
C PRO A 317 43.99 36.58 -15.48
N SER A 318 44.99 37.46 -15.41
CA SER A 318 45.51 38.13 -14.20
C SER A 318 44.60 39.19 -13.56
N ASN A 319 43.29 39.14 -13.74
CA ASN A 319 42.39 40.20 -13.30
C ASN A 319 41.39 39.72 -12.23
N PHE A 320 41.90 39.55 -11.01
CA PHE A 320 41.16 39.18 -9.80
C PHE A 320 40.21 40.28 -9.26
N HIS A 321 40.06 41.42 -9.95
CA HIS A 321 39.34 42.57 -9.39
C HIS A 321 37.83 42.62 -9.68
N THR A 322 37.33 41.85 -10.65
CA THR A 322 35.94 42.01 -11.13
C THR A 322 34.94 41.05 -10.47
N ALA A 323 35.39 39.96 -9.84
CA ALA A 323 34.50 38.97 -9.23
C ALA A 323 33.95 39.40 -7.85
N ILE A 324 34.62 40.31 -7.15
CA ILE A 324 34.23 40.74 -5.79
C ILE A 324 33.03 41.72 -5.82
N LYS A 325 32.81 42.45 -6.92
CA LYS A 325 31.70 43.42 -7.03
C LYS A 325 30.32 42.79 -7.22
N ARG A 326 30.21 41.53 -7.68
CA ARG A 326 28.90 40.87 -7.86
C ARG A 326 28.34 40.21 -6.61
N GLN A 327 29.17 39.86 -5.62
CA GLN A 327 28.67 39.29 -4.37
C GLN A 327 28.22 40.35 -3.36
N HIS A 328 28.75 41.58 -3.43
CA HIS A 328 28.36 42.65 -2.50
C HIS A 328 26.99 43.28 -2.79
N LEU A 329 26.45 43.14 -4.01
CA LEU A 329 25.16 43.72 -4.39
C LEU A 329 23.94 42.83 -4.06
N PHE A 330 24.17 41.60 -3.59
CA PHE A 330 23.07 40.67 -3.25
C PHE A 330 22.74 40.62 -1.75
N GLU A 331 23.58 41.18 -0.88
CA GLU A 331 23.35 41.22 0.58
C GLU A 331 22.68 42.52 1.07
N GLU A 332 22.55 43.56 0.24
CA GLU A 332 21.91 44.83 0.64
C GLU A 332 20.39 44.90 0.37
N THR A 333 19.78 43.88 -0.24
CA THR A 333 18.33 43.87 -0.54
C THR A 333 17.48 42.99 0.40
N LEU A 334 18.06 42.52 1.51
CA LEU A 334 17.37 41.71 2.52
C LEU A 334 17.69 42.21 3.94
N VAL A 335 17.30 43.44 4.24
CA VAL A 335 17.02 43.92 5.61
C VAL A 335 15.76 44.77 5.58
#